data_AF-A0AAW2GE68-F1
#
_entry.id   AF-A0AAW2GE68-F1
#
_cell.length_a   1.000
_cell.length_b   1.000
_cell.length_c   1.000
_cell.angle_alpha   90.00
_cell.angle_beta   90.00
_cell.angle_gamma   90.00
#
_symmetry.space_group_name_H-M   'P 1'
#
loop_
_entity.id
_entity.type
_entity.pdbx_description
1 polymer ?
#
loop_
_entity_poly.entity_id
_entity_poly.type
_entity_poly.pdbx_seq_one_letter_code
_entity_poly.pdbx_strand_id
1 'polypeptide(L)'
;MSEAPGYEFTVAELKKALRSKGLPTSGVKLELIKRLSEYDPNIWAELVLIARSTPVRDDASQEDDEETEVQVEDGASRIEEPREGDMSGERKARERAMRREIELLRREKECAERER
;
A
#
# COMPACT_ATOMS: atom_id res chain seq x y z
N MET A 1 14.91 3.49 31.14
CA MET A 1 15.50 3.35 29.79
C MET A 1 14.52 4.05 28.86
N SER A 2 14.95 5.12 28.18
CA SER A 2 14.05 5.83 27.27
C SER A 2 13.79 4.92 26.06
N GLU A 3 12.57 4.41 25.92
CA GLU A 3 12.14 3.67 24.74
C GLU A 3 12.32 4.55 23.51
N ALA A 4 13.23 4.17 22.61
CA ALA A 4 13.39 4.88 21.36
C ALA A 4 12.11 4.67 20.52
N PRO A 5 11.56 5.73 19.91
CA PRO A 5 10.22 5.73 19.30
C PRO A 5 10.04 4.74 18.12
N GLY A 6 11.10 4.05 17.70
CA GLY A 6 11.07 3.07 16.61
C GLY A 6 10.99 1.60 17.00
N TYR A 7 11.09 1.24 18.28
CA TYR A 7 11.05 -0.18 18.68
C TYR A 7 9.65 -0.79 18.61
N GLU A 8 8.63 0.04 18.74
CA GLU A 8 7.21 -0.33 18.66
C GLU A 8 6.81 -0.83 17.27
N PHE A 9 7.59 -0.50 16.23
CA PHE A 9 7.34 -0.92 14.85
C PHE A 9 8.07 -2.21 14.50
N THR A 10 7.43 -3.03 13.67
CA THR A 10 7.99 -4.25 13.09
C THR A 10 9.01 -3.91 12.00
N VAL A 11 9.91 -4.86 11.69
CA VAL A 11 10.88 -4.69 10.60
C VAL A 11 10.18 -4.46 9.26
N ALA A 12 9.02 -5.08 9.04
CA ALA A 12 8.24 -4.89 7.82
C ALA A 12 7.72 -3.45 7.69
N GLU A 13 7.20 -2.86 8.76
CA GLU A 13 6.74 -1.47 8.80
C GLU A 13 7.89 -0.49 8.59
N LEU A 14 9.02 -0.72 9.26
CA LEU A 14 10.23 0.10 9.09
C LEU A 14 10.74 0.05 7.64
N LYS A 15 10.77 -1.14 7.03
CA LYS A 15 11.15 -1.30 5.61
C LYS A 15 10.14 -0.69 4.65
N LYS A 16 8.85 -0.71 4.98
CA LYS A 16 7.81 -0.03 4.18
C LYS A 16 8.02 1.48 4.23
N ALA A 17 8.22 2.04 5.43
CA ALA A 17 8.53 3.45 5.63
C ALA A 17 9.77 3.89 4.84
N LEU A 18 10.87 3.14 4.95
CA LEU A 18 12.10 3.41 4.21
C LEU A 18 11.90 3.34 2.69
N ARG A 19 11.17 2.32 2.18
CA ARG A 19 10.83 2.23 0.75
C ARG A 19 10.01 3.42 0.26
N SER A 20 9.00 3.83 1.02
CA SER A 20 8.17 5.00 0.67
C SER A 20 8.97 6.30 0.61
N LYS A 21 10.12 6.37 1.28
CA LYS A 21 11.03 7.53 1.27
C LYS A 21 12.25 7.35 0.36
N GLY A 22 12.34 6.23 -0.39
CA GLY A 22 13.48 5.93 -1.27
C GLY A 22 14.79 5.65 -0.53
N LEU A 23 14.73 5.21 0.73
CA LEU A 23 15.90 4.92 1.56
C LEU A 23 16.25 3.43 1.53
N PRO A 24 17.54 3.08 1.70
CA PRO A 24 17.98 1.69 1.71
C PRO A 24 17.35 0.91 2.88
N THR A 25 16.76 -0.24 2.55
CA THR A 25 16.14 -1.18 3.51
C THR A 25 17.07 -2.28 4.00
N SER A 26 18.35 -2.18 3.64
CA SER A 26 19.42 -3.07 4.07
C SER A 26 19.78 -2.79 5.53
N GLY A 27 19.95 -3.85 6.32
CA GLY A 27 20.41 -3.76 7.71
C GLY A 27 19.53 -4.44 8.75
N VAL A 28 20.00 -4.38 10.00
CA VAL A 28 19.27 -4.88 11.17
C VAL A 28 18.20 -3.88 11.64
N LYS A 29 17.23 -4.32 12.46
CA LYS A 29 16.14 -3.46 12.99
C LYS A 29 16.65 -2.13 13.55
N LEU A 30 17.77 -2.15 14.28
CA LEU A 30 18.38 -0.95 14.87
C LEU A 30 18.89 0.04 13.83
N GLU A 31 19.50 -0.45 12.75
CA GLU A 31 19.98 0.39 11.66
C GLU A 31 18.83 1.03 10.89
N LEU A 32 17.74 0.27 10.68
CA LEU A 32 16.52 0.79 10.06
C LEU A 32 15.91 1.92 10.91
N ILE A 33 15.84 1.74 12.24
CA ILE A 33 15.34 2.75 13.19
C ILE A 33 16.24 3.99 13.21
N LYS A 34 17.55 3.78 13.26
CA LYS A 34 18.54 4.87 13.26
C LYS A 34 18.42 5.68 11.97
N ARG A 35 18.36 5.01 10.81
CA ARG A 35 18.24 5.66 9.50
C ARG A 35 16.96 6.48 9.37
N LEU A 36 15.83 5.97 9.84
CA LEU A 36 14.57 6.72 9.88
C LEU A 36 14.66 7.93 10.82
N SER A 37 15.24 7.76 12.00
CA SER A 37 15.43 8.86 12.97
C SER A 37 16.37 9.95 12.46
N GLU A 38 17.43 9.57 11.73
CA GLU A 38 18.40 10.50 11.14
C GLU A 38 17.81 11.26 9.95
N TYR A 39 16.93 10.61 9.18
CA TYR A 39 16.27 11.24 8.04
C TYR A 39 15.23 12.28 8.47
N ASP A 40 14.34 11.90 9.39
CA ASP A 40 13.33 12.81 9.91
C ASP A 40 12.94 12.41 11.35
N PRO A 41 13.13 13.30 12.35
CA PRO A 41 12.74 13.02 13.73
C PRO A 41 11.21 12.89 13.92
N ASN A 42 10.40 13.41 13.00
CA ASN A 42 8.94 13.37 13.09
C ASN A 42 8.31 12.17 12.35
N ILE A 43 9.11 11.32 11.71
CA ILE A 43 8.63 10.17 10.93
C ILE A 43 7.85 9.18 11.77
N TRP A 44 8.16 9.08 13.06
CA TRP A 44 7.46 8.23 14.02
C TRP A 44 6.00 8.66 14.18
N ALA A 45 5.71 9.96 14.18
CA ALA A 45 4.35 10.47 14.26
C ALA A 45 3.56 10.20 12.97
N GLU A 46 4.23 10.35 11.81
CA GLU A 46 3.65 10.05 10.50
C GLU A 46 3.29 8.56 10.39
N LEU A 47 4.17 7.66 10.84
CA LEU A 47 3.92 6.21 10.84
C LEU A 47 2.76 5.80 11.74
N VAL A 48 2.66 6.37 12.94
CA VAL A 48 1.50 6.14 13.84
C VAL A 48 0.21 6.60 13.16
N LEU A 49 0.23 7.76 12.49
CA LEU A 49 -0.95 8.29 11.82
C LEU A 49 -1.39 7.40 10.65
N ILE A 50 -0.45 6.91 9.83
CA ILE A 50 -0.72 6.01 8.70
C ILE A 50 -1.26 4.66 9.19
N ALA A 51 -0.65 4.09 10.24
CA ALA A 51 -1.08 2.82 10.84
C ALA A 51 -2.51 2.89 11.39
N ARG A 52 -2.93 4.05 11.91
CA ARG A 52 -4.29 4.26 12.43
C ARG A 52 -5.31 4.57 11.34
N SER A 53 -4.87 5.09 10.19
CA SER A 53 -5.76 5.63 9.16
C SER A 53 -6.08 4.64 8.03
N THR A 54 -5.39 3.50 7.95
CA THR A 54 -5.48 2.67 6.74
C THR A 54 -5.75 1.18 6.98
N PRO A 55 -6.91 0.64 6.57
CA PRO A 55 -7.04 -0.76 6.22
C PRO A 55 -6.60 -0.93 4.76
N VAL A 56 -5.29 -0.88 4.47
CA VAL A 56 -4.82 -1.05 3.08
C VAL A 56 -4.78 -2.53 2.72
N ARG A 57 -5.62 -2.88 1.75
CA ARG A 57 -5.44 -4.02 0.87
C ARG A 57 -4.34 -3.62 -0.12
N ASP A 58 -3.07 -3.88 0.20
CA ASP A 58 -1.96 -3.84 -0.76
C ASP A 58 -1.81 -5.31 -1.24
N ASP A 59 -2.31 -5.75 -2.40
CA ASP A 59 -2.01 -5.31 -3.78
C ASP A 59 -0.50 -5.17 -3.98
N ALA A 60 0.13 -6.34 -4.06
CA ALA A 60 1.47 -6.50 -4.58
C ALA A 60 1.39 -6.31 -6.10
N SER A 61 1.93 -5.21 -6.62
CA SER A 61 2.27 -5.09 -8.03
C SER A 61 3.36 -4.04 -8.22
N GLN A 62 4.30 -4.40 -9.10
CA GLN A 62 5.38 -3.62 -9.76
C GLN A 62 6.76 -3.57 -9.07
N GLU A 63 7.66 -4.50 -9.47
CA GLU A 63 8.65 -4.37 -10.59
C GLU A 63 8.93 -2.91 -11.04
N ASP A 64 10.13 -2.38 -11.26
CA ASP A 64 11.46 -2.84 -11.71
C ASP A 64 12.51 -1.82 -11.16
N ASP A 65 13.68 -2.23 -10.67
CA ASP A 65 14.94 -2.45 -11.40
C ASP A 65 15.70 -1.16 -11.80
N GLU A 66 16.80 -0.88 -11.10
CA GLU A 66 17.96 -0.18 -11.66
C GLU A 66 19.21 -0.69 -10.95
N GLU A 67 19.88 -1.68 -11.54
CA GLU A 67 21.31 -1.65 -11.90
C GLU A 67 21.79 -3.07 -12.19
N THR A 68 21.95 -3.43 -13.48
CA THR A 68 23.18 -4.10 -13.94
C THR A 68 23.25 -4.19 -15.46
N GLU A 69 24.29 -3.54 -15.99
CA GLU A 69 24.73 -3.66 -17.38
C GLU A 69 25.49 -4.98 -17.55
N VAL A 70 24.98 -5.93 -18.34
CA VAL A 70 25.81 -6.93 -19.03
C VAL A 70 25.13 -7.45 -20.31
N GLN A 71 25.85 -7.30 -21.42
CA GLN A 71 25.55 -7.85 -22.75
C GLN A 71 25.73 -9.37 -22.77
N VAL A 72 24.85 -10.13 -23.46
CA VAL A 72 25.22 -11.23 -24.39
C VAL A 72 24.00 -11.77 -25.17
N GLU A 73 24.04 -11.53 -26.48
CA GLU A 73 23.67 -12.32 -27.68
C GLU A 73 22.64 -13.50 -27.71
N ASP A 74 21.78 -13.40 -28.75
CA ASP A 74 21.14 -14.40 -29.63
C ASP A 74 20.33 -15.59 -29.08
N GLY A 75 19.08 -15.72 -29.55
CA GLY A 75 18.32 -16.99 -29.50
C GLY A 75 16.81 -16.87 -29.28
N ALA A 76 16.04 -17.01 -30.36
CA ALA A 76 14.58 -16.98 -30.37
C ALA A 76 13.89 -18.16 -29.64
N SER A 77 12.82 -17.89 -28.88
CA SER A 77 11.47 -18.47 -29.12
C SER A 77 10.46 -18.21 -27.99
N ARG A 78 9.36 -17.55 -28.40
CA ARG A 78 7.97 -17.94 -28.15
C ARG A 78 7.44 -17.95 -26.71
N ILE A 79 7.01 -16.76 -26.29
CA ILE A 79 6.06 -16.47 -25.21
C ILE A 79 4.68 -17.05 -25.58
N GLU A 80 4.03 -17.75 -24.66
CA GLU A 80 2.60 -17.57 -24.33
C GLU A 80 2.38 -18.02 -22.87
N GLU A 81 2.38 -17.06 -21.96
CA GLU A 81 1.84 -17.22 -20.60
C GLU A 81 0.48 -16.52 -20.49
N PRO A 82 -0.42 -17.01 -19.61
CA PRO A 82 -1.85 -16.75 -19.68
C PRO A 82 -2.17 -15.32 -19.24
N ARG A 83 -3.00 -14.63 -20.02
CA ARG A 83 -3.61 -13.33 -19.68
C ARG A 83 -4.32 -13.40 -18.33
N GLU A 84 -3.73 -12.79 -17.31
CA GLU A 84 -4.41 -12.48 -16.05
C GLU A 84 -5.56 -11.50 -16.31
N GLY A 85 -6.76 -11.90 -15.91
CA GLY A 85 -7.98 -11.12 -16.12
C GLY A 85 -7.96 -9.81 -15.36
N ASP A 86 -8.34 -8.74 -16.06
CA ASP A 86 -8.52 -7.38 -15.55
C ASP A 86 -9.55 -7.31 -14.39
N MET A 87 -9.07 -7.43 -13.14
CA MET A 87 -9.88 -7.24 -11.93
C MET A 87 -10.24 -5.76 -11.66
N SER A 88 -9.78 -4.81 -12.49
CA SER A 88 -10.07 -3.37 -12.34
C SER A 88 -11.52 -3.02 -12.68
N GLY A 89 -12.13 -3.75 -13.61
CA GLY A 89 -13.52 -3.56 -14.02
C GLY A 89 -14.54 -3.91 -12.92
N GLU A 90 -14.30 -5.01 -12.21
CA GLU A 90 -15.23 -5.57 -11.24
C GLU A 90 -15.33 -4.71 -9.97
N ARG A 91 -14.20 -4.15 -9.52
CA ARG A 91 -14.16 -3.22 -8.38
C ARG A 91 -14.98 -1.95 -8.65
N LYS A 92 -14.85 -1.38 -9.86
CA LYS A 92 -15.61 -0.20 -10.28
C LYS A 92 -17.10 -0.51 -10.45
N ALA A 93 -17.45 -1.71 -10.91
CA ALA A 93 -18.85 -2.14 -11.00
C ALA A 93 -19.51 -2.27 -9.62
N ARG A 94 -18.80 -2.87 -8.66
CA ARG A 94 -19.26 -2.98 -7.27
C ARG A 94 -19.44 -1.62 -6.61
N GLU A 95 -18.53 -0.68 -6.83
CA GLU A 95 -18.64 0.66 -6.28
C GLU A 95 -19.86 1.43 -6.85
N ARG A 96 -20.11 1.30 -8.16
CA ARG A 96 -21.31 1.88 -8.78
C ARG A 96 -22.61 1.27 -8.22
N ALA A 97 -22.63 -0.04 -7.98
CA ALA A 97 -23.78 -0.70 -7.38
C ALA A 97 -24.03 -0.21 -5.94
N MET A 98 -22.98 -0.12 -5.13
CA MET A 98 -23.06 0.35 -3.74
C MET A 98 -23.55 1.80 -3.64
N ARG A 99 -23.10 2.69 -4.54
CA ARG A 99 -23.57 4.08 -4.58
C ARG A 99 -25.07 4.18 -4.87
N ARG A 100 -25.59 3.34 -5.78
CA ARG A 100 -27.02 3.29 -6.11
C ARG A 100 -27.86 2.78 -4.95
N GLU A 101 -27.39 1.75 -4.25
CA GLU A 101 -28.10 1.17 -3.10
C GLU A 101 -28.21 2.16 -1.93
N ILE A 102 -27.14 2.91 -1.64
CA ILE A 102 -27.17 3.98 -0.63
C ILE A 102 -28.20 5.07 -0.98
N GLU A 103 -28.30 5.44 -2.26
CA GLU A 103 -29.26 6.44 -2.71
C GLU A 103 -30.70 5.95 -2.58
N LEU A 104 -30.96 4.68 -2.93
CA LEU A 104 -32.28 4.06 -2.76
C LEU A 104 -32.71 4.04 -1.30
N LEU A 105 -31.84 3.59 -0.39
CA LEU A 105 -32.13 3.57 1.05
C LEU A 105 -32.45 4.97 1.61
N ARG A 106 -31.77 6.01 1.13
CA ARG A 106 -32.06 7.39 1.53
C ARG A 106 -33.45 7.84 1.09
N ARG A 107 -33.85 7.51 -0.14
CA ARG A 107 -35.18 7.84 -0.69
C ARG A 107 -36.30 7.06 -0.02
N GLU A 108 -36.09 5.76 0.24
CA GLU A 108 -37.05 4.93 0.97
C GLU A 108 -37.27 5.44 2.39
N LYS A 109 -36.19 5.81 3.08
CA LYS A 109 -36.29 6.40 4.43
C LYS A 109 -37.11 7.70 4.43
N GLU A 110 -36.91 8.57 3.46
CA GLU A 110 -37.68 9.82 3.33
C GLU A 110 -39.17 9.56 3.06
N CYS A 111 -39.51 8.55 2.25
CA CYS A 111 -40.91 8.16 2.03
C CYS A 111 -41.53 7.56 3.30
N ALA A 112 -40.81 6.67 3.99
CA ALA A 112 -41.28 6.04 5.22
C ALA A 112 -41.49 7.04 6.36
N GLU A 113 -40.71 8.13 6.41
CA GLU A 113 -40.89 9.22 7.37
C GLU A 113 -42.11 10.11 7.04
N ARG A 114 -42.52 10.19 5.78
CA ARG A 114 -43.72 10.95 5.35
C ARG A 114 -45.03 10.17 5.47
N GLU A 115 -44.97 8.84 5.52
CA GLU A 115 -46.13 7.95 5.71
C GLU A 115 -46.46 7.64 7.20
N ARG A 116 -45.82 8.32 8.16
CA ARG A 116 -46.14 8.28 9.60
C ARG A 116 -46.87 9.54 10.05
#